data_AF-A0A7C3XUE8-F1
#
_entry.id   AF-A0A7C3XUE8-F1
#
_cell.length_a   1.000
_cell.length_b   1.000
_cell.length_c   1.000
_cell.angle_alpha   90.00
_cell.angle_beta   90.00
_cell.angle_gamma   90.00
#
_symmetry.space_group_name_H-M   'P 1'
#
loop_
_entity.id
_entity.type
_entity.pdbx_description
1 polymer ?
#
loop_
_entity_poly.entity_id
_entity_poly.type
_entity_poly.pdbx_seq_one_letter_code
_entity_poly.pdbx_strand_id
1 'polypeptide(L)'
;MLVGLSLVFSVLLGGWIYSHTQFLGAHIRKVQEEYETEGVFWEAVSLLEEKGSGFTVKNLASSFIPSYEVTITGDTIAIYKNQVLLLEAQFRWQNGELQLTWVENPFIRPYAR
;
A
#
# COMPACT_ATOMS: atom_id res chain seq x y z
N MET A 1 44.19 18.05 -20.70
CA MET A 1 42.94 18.75 -20.31
C MET A 1 41.69 18.01 -20.79
N LEU A 2 41.58 17.63 -22.07
CA LEU A 2 40.42 16.92 -22.66
C LEU A 2 40.08 15.56 -21.99
N VAL A 3 41.09 14.73 -21.67
CA VAL A 3 40.87 13.40 -21.05
C VAL A 3 40.34 13.49 -19.62
N GLY A 4 40.78 14.49 -18.86
CA GLY A 4 40.27 14.75 -17.52
C GLY A 4 38.82 15.24 -17.55
N LEU A 5 38.49 16.09 -18.52
CA LEU A 5 37.11 16.56 -18.73
C LEU A 5 36.17 15.42 -19.15
N SER A 6 36.61 14.52 -20.03
CA SER A 6 35.81 13.36 -20.43
C SER A 6 35.57 12.39 -19.28
N LEU A 7 36.56 12.16 -18.41
CA LEU A 7 36.41 11.31 -17.23
C LEU A 7 35.40 11.90 -16.23
N VAL A 8 35.49 13.20 -15.95
CA VAL A 8 34.53 13.88 -15.07
C VAL A 8 33.12 13.81 -15.66
N PHE A 9 32.98 14.04 -16.97
CA PHE A 9 31.69 13.94 -17.64
C PHE A 9 31.10 12.52 -17.62
N SER A 10 31.92 11.48 -17.82
CA SER A 10 31.52 10.08 -17.70
C SER A 10 31.06 9.72 -16.28
N VAL A 11 31.75 10.20 -15.24
CA VAL A 11 31.36 9.96 -13.85
C VAL A 11 30.04 10.66 -13.51
N LEU A 12 29.85 11.89 -13.97
CA LEU A 12 28.60 12.64 -13.77
C LEU A 12 27.42 11.97 -14.49
N LEU A 13 27.59 11.57 -15.75
CA LEU A 13 26.57 10.83 -16.49
C LEU A 13 26.26 9.47 -15.84
N GLY A 14 27.28 8.72 -15.42
CA GLY A 14 27.11 7.44 -14.74
C GLY A 14 26.36 7.59 -13.41
N GLY A 15 26.72 8.60 -12.61
CA GLY A 15 26.03 8.93 -11.37
C GLY A 15 24.58 9.33 -11.59
N TRP A 16 24.31 10.12 -12.64
CA TRP A 16 22.95 10.53 -13.00
C TRP A 16 22.09 9.33 -13.42
N ILE A 17 22.61 8.48 -14.31
CA ILE A 17 21.92 7.25 -14.74
C ILE A 17 21.63 6.34 -13.54
N TYR A 18 22.61 6.13 -12.66
CA TYR A 18 22.42 5.32 -11.45
C TYR A 18 21.35 5.91 -10.52
N SER A 19 21.36 7.22 -10.29
CA SER A 19 20.32 7.86 -9.47
C SER A 19 18.92 7.72 -10.08
N HIS A 20 18.82 7.80 -11.41
CA HIS A 20 17.57 7.68 -12.12
C HIS A 20 17.01 6.25 -12.07
N THR A 21 17.87 5.22 -12.17
CA THR A 21 17.43 3.82 -12.04
C THR A 21 16.98 3.50 -10.62
N GLN A 22 17.65 4.02 -9.59
CA GLN A 22 17.20 3.89 -8.21
C GLN A 22 15.83 4.54 -7.99
N PHE A 23 15.63 5.75 -8.53
CA PHE A 23 14.35 6.45 -8.46
C PHE A 23 13.22 5.66 -9.16
N LEU A 24 13.45 5.19 -10.39
CA LEU A 24 12.48 4.38 -11.13
C LEU A 24 12.14 3.09 -10.37
N GLY A 25 13.15 2.39 -9.83
CA GLY A 25 12.95 1.18 -9.04
C GLY A 25 12.09 1.44 -7.80
N ALA A 26 12.37 2.52 -7.06
CA ALA A 26 11.58 2.92 -5.90
C ALA A 26 10.13 3.28 -6.29
N HIS A 27 9.95 3.97 -7.43
CA HIS A 27 8.62 4.33 -7.91
C HIS A 27 7.79 3.11 -8.31
N ILE A 28 8.38 2.19 -9.09
CA ILE A 28 7.74 0.93 -9.48
C ILE A 28 7.33 0.14 -8.24
N ARG A 29 8.24 -0.01 -7.27
CA ARG A 29 7.94 -0.71 -6.02
C ARG A 29 6.78 -0.08 -5.26
N LYS A 30 6.73 1.26 -5.20
CA LYS A 30 5.65 1.98 -4.53
C LYS A 30 4.30 1.74 -5.22
N VAL A 31 4.26 1.86 -6.55
CA VAL A 31 3.03 1.60 -7.33
C VAL A 31 2.57 0.16 -7.17
N GLN A 32 3.49 -0.79 -7.17
CA GLN A 32 3.17 -2.19 -6.92
C GLN A 32 2.60 -2.40 -5.52
N GLU A 33 3.17 -1.78 -4.49
CA GLU A 33 2.70 -1.88 -3.12
C GLU A 33 1.30 -1.26 -2.93
N GLU A 34 1.02 -0.15 -3.61
CA GLU A 34 -0.32 0.46 -3.64
C GLU A 34 -1.34 -0.49 -4.30
N TYR A 35 -0.99 -1.09 -5.43
CA TYR A 35 -1.85 -2.06 -6.13
C TYR A 35 -2.09 -3.34 -5.30
N GLU A 36 -1.05 -3.88 -4.67
CA GLU A 36 -1.17 -5.03 -3.75
C GLU A 36 -2.11 -4.69 -2.59
N THR A 37 -1.93 -3.52 -1.97
CA THR A 37 -2.77 -3.07 -0.84
C THR A 37 -4.24 -2.88 -1.25
N GLU A 38 -4.48 -2.29 -2.42
CA GLU A 38 -5.84 -2.12 -2.96
C GLU A 38 -6.51 -3.48 -3.22
N GLY A 39 -5.79 -4.43 -3.80
CA GLY A 39 -6.33 -5.78 -4.04
C GLY A 39 -6.70 -6.51 -2.74
N VAL A 40 -5.85 -6.42 -1.72
CA VAL A 40 -6.13 -6.96 -0.38
C VAL A 40 -7.33 -6.25 0.27
N PHE A 41 -7.48 -4.95 0.05
CA PHE A 41 -8.63 -4.19 0.55
C PHE A 41 -9.94 -4.66 -0.07
N TRP A 42 -9.98 -4.84 -1.39
CA TRP A 42 -11.16 -5.36 -2.07
C TRP A 42 -11.52 -6.78 -1.63
N GLU A 43 -10.52 -7.64 -1.39
CA GLU A 43 -10.74 -8.96 -0.82
C GLU A 43 -11.42 -8.86 0.57
N ALA A 44 -10.93 -7.98 1.44
CA ALA A 44 -11.52 -7.77 2.77
C ALA A 44 -12.97 -7.27 2.71
N VAL A 45 -13.26 -6.37 1.78
CA VAL A 45 -14.61 -5.86 1.50
C VAL A 45 -15.53 -6.99 1.03
N SER A 46 -15.10 -7.77 0.03
CA SER A 46 -15.90 -8.91 -0.46
C SER A 46 -16.13 -9.96 0.64
N LEU A 47 -15.14 -10.21 1.50
CA LEU A 47 -15.30 -11.11 2.64
C LEU A 47 -16.34 -10.58 3.65
N LEU A 48 -16.34 -9.28 3.91
CA LEU A 48 -17.35 -8.64 4.75
C LEU A 48 -18.75 -8.72 4.14
N GLU A 49 -18.88 -8.53 2.84
CA GLU A 49 -20.15 -8.67 2.11
C GLU A 49 -20.67 -10.11 2.18
N GLU A 50 -19.79 -11.11 2.06
CA GLU A 50 -20.16 -12.52 2.13
C GLU A 50 -20.57 -12.96 3.55
N LYS A 51 -19.84 -12.51 4.58
CA LYS A 51 -20.05 -12.93 5.98
C LYS A 51 -21.06 -12.08 6.74
N GLY A 52 -21.30 -10.84 6.30
CA GLY A 52 -22.31 -9.94 6.82
C GLY A 52 -21.90 -9.13 8.06
N SER A 53 -22.86 -8.34 8.56
CA SER A 53 -22.67 -7.40 9.66
C SER A 53 -22.41 -8.11 10.99
N GLY A 54 -21.17 -8.03 11.48
CA GLY A 54 -20.72 -8.70 12.70
C GLY A 54 -19.58 -9.68 12.47
N PHE A 55 -19.18 -9.90 11.22
CA PHE A 55 -17.94 -10.62 10.94
C PHE A 55 -16.73 -9.86 11.50
N THR A 56 -15.94 -10.56 12.31
CA THR A 56 -14.68 -10.06 12.83
C THR A 56 -13.61 -11.12 12.63
N VAL A 57 -12.43 -10.70 12.21
CA VAL A 57 -11.28 -11.57 12.05
C VAL A 57 -10.01 -10.81 12.41
N LYS A 58 -9.01 -11.50 12.93
CA LYS A 58 -7.73 -10.90 13.28
C LYS A 58 -6.61 -11.66 12.60
N ASN A 59 -5.68 -10.92 12.01
CA ASN A 59 -4.49 -11.45 11.32
C ASN A 59 -4.83 -12.52 10.27
N LEU A 60 -5.89 -12.30 9.49
CA LEU A 60 -6.23 -13.18 8.38
C LEU A 60 -5.24 -12.95 7.24
N ALA A 61 -4.46 -13.96 6.89
CA ALA A 61 -3.60 -13.88 5.72
C ALA A 61 -4.46 -13.67 4.46
N SER A 62 -4.09 -12.68 3.65
CA SER A 62 -4.75 -12.42 2.37
C SER A 62 -4.54 -13.59 1.41
N SER A 63 -5.59 -14.02 0.71
CA SER A 63 -5.45 -14.99 -0.38
C SER A 63 -4.96 -14.33 -1.67
N PHE A 64 -5.18 -13.02 -1.83
CA PHE A 64 -4.64 -12.23 -2.93
C PHE A 64 -3.11 -12.12 -2.85
N ILE A 65 -2.57 -11.70 -1.69
CA ILE A 65 -1.12 -11.63 -1.43
C ILE A 65 -0.82 -12.15 -0.02
N PRO A 66 -0.29 -13.39 0.15
CA PRO A 66 -0.09 -14.01 1.48
C PRO A 66 0.88 -13.31 2.43
N SER A 67 1.64 -12.32 1.97
CA SER A 67 2.49 -11.49 2.84
C SER A 67 1.73 -10.37 3.56
N TYR A 68 0.45 -10.20 3.25
CA TYR A 68 -0.45 -9.22 3.86
C TYR A 68 -1.41 -9.92 4.80
N GLU A 69 -1.77 -9.20 5.85
CA GLU A 69 -2.73 -9.65 6.86
C GLU A 69 -3.86 -8.63 6.99
N VAL A 70 -5.09 -9.12 7.12
CA VAL A 70 -6.29 -8.32 7.30
C VAL A 70 -6.84 -8.55 8.70
N THR A 71 -7.17 -7.45 9.37
CA THR A 71 -7.93 -7.46 10.62
C THR A 71 -9.22 -6.68 10.41
N ILE A 72 -10.34 -7.29 10.77
CA ILE A 72 -11.68 -6.69 10.70
C ILE A 72 -12.27 -6.70 12.10
N THR A 73 -12.55 -5.53 12.63
CA THR A 73 -13.07 -5.35 13.99
C THR A 73 -14.22 -4.37 14.00
N GLY A 74 -15.42 -4.83 14.34
CA GLY A 74 -16.62 -4.00 14.49
C GLY A 74 -17.03 -3.29 13.20
N ASP A 75 -16.41 -2.15 12.95
CA ASP A 75 -16.65 -1.20 11.86
C ASP A 75 -15.36 -0.81 11.10
N THR A 76 -14.25 -1.49 11.37
CA THR A 76 -12.93 -1.13 10.82
C THR A 76 -12.25 -2.31 10.11
N ILE A 77 -11.64 -2.05 8.96
CA ILE A 77 -10.73 -2.93 8.23
C ILE A 77 -9.32 -2.35 8.36
N ALA A 78 -8.37 -3.15 8.81
CA ALA A 78 -6.96 -2.78 8.91
C ALA A 78 -6.10 -3.79 8.15
N ILE A 79 -5.23 -3.30 7.27
CA ILE A 79 -4.33 -4.10 6.43
C ILE A 79 -2.90 -3.90 6.89
N TYR A 80 -2.21 -5.01 7.11
CA TYR A 80 -0.85 -5.05 7.61
C TYR A 80 0.06 -5.79 6.63
N LYS A 81 1.33 -5.37 6.58
CA LYS A 81 2.42 -6.13 5.95
C LYS A 81 3.59 -6.13 6.91
N ASN A 82 4.08 -7.30 7.30
CA ASN A 82 5.17 -7.43 8.28
C ASN A 82 4.92 -6.62 9.57
N GLN A 83 3.70 -6.67 10.13
CA GLN A 83 3.27 -5.93 11.33
C GLN A 83 3.18 -4.40 11.16
N VAL A 84 3.39 -3.86 9.97
CA VAL A 84 3.22 -2.44 9.66
C VAL A 84 1.83 -2.20 9.11
N LEU A 85 1.07 -1.30 9.72
CA LEU A 85 -0.24 -0.87 9.22
C LEU A 85 -0.07 -0.08 7.91
N LEU A 86 -0.65 -0.57 6.83
CA LEU A 86 -0.57 0.04 5.50
C LEU A 86 -1.85 0.78 5.09
N LEU A 87 -3.01 0.33 5.58
CA LEU A 87 -4.29 0.92 5.27
C LEU A 87 -5.27 0.64 6.41
N GLU A 88 -6.05 1.65 6.75
CA GLU A 88 -7.16 1.55 7.69
C GLU A 88 -8.41 2.15 7.06
N ALA A 89 -9.49 1.39 7.02
CA ALA A 89 -10.77 1.81 6.48
C ALA A 89 -11.87 1.62 7.51
N GLN A 90 -12.78 2.59 7.58
CA GLN A 90 -13.99 2.48 8.39
C GLN A 90 -15.15 2.20 7.46
N PHE A 91 -16.02 1.30 7.88
CA PHE A 91 -17.24 0.94 7.18
C PHE A 91 -18.43 0.96 8.12
N ARG A 92 -19.61 1.04 7.55
CA ARG A 92 -20.87 0.87 8.26
C ARG A 92 -21.84 0.08 7.41
N TRP A 93 -22.73 -0.63 8.08
CA TRP A 93 -23.87 -1.27 7.41
C TRP A 93 -25.05 -0.31 7.42
N GLN A 94 -25.58 0.00 6.24
CA GLN A 94 -26.79 0.81 6.09
C GLN A 94 -27.76 0.08 5.16
N ASN A 95 -28.98 -0.20 5.65
CA ASN A 95 -30.00 -0.93 4.90
C ASN A 95 -29.55 -2.31 4.37
N GLY A 96 -28.61 -2.96 5.07
CA GLY A 96 -28.04 -4.24 4.63
C GLY A 96 -26.93 -4.12 3.59
N GLU A 97 -26.54 -2.91 3.20
CA GLU A 97 -25.41 -2.64 2.30
C GLU A 97 -24.19 -2.16 3.09
N LEU A 98 -23.01 -2.59 2.66
CA LEU A 98 -21.74 -2.14 3.21
C LEU A 98 -21.39 -0.78 2.60
N GLN A 99 -21.19 0.23 3.44
CA GLN A 99 -20.74 1.55 3.02
C GLN A 99 -19.40 1.90 3.68
N LEU A 100 -18.42 2.25 2.88
CA LEU A 100 -17.15 2.80 3.36
C LEU A 100 -17.33 4.26 3.77
N THR A 101 -17.03 4.59 5.01
CA THR A 101 -17.09 5.96 5.54
C THR A 101 -15.75 6.68 5.39
N TRP A 102 -14.65 5.96 5.50
CA TRP A 102 -13.30 6.50 5.47
C TRP A 102 -12.34 5.45 4.94
N VAL A 103 -11.26 5.89 4.29
CA VAL A 103 -10.08 5.06 4.00
C VAL A 103 -8.87 5.96 4.19
N GLU A 104 -7.98 5.61 5.11
CA GLU A 104 -6.71 6.31 5.36
C GLU A 104 -5.53 5.36 5.11
N ASN A 105 -4.56 5.85 4.35
CA ASN A 105 -3.24 5.24 4.26
C ASN A 105 -2.28 6.09 5.11
N PRO A 106 -1.72 5.55 6.22
CA PRO A 106 -0.86 6.30 7.13
C PRO A 106 0.42 6.85 6.46
N PHE A 107 0.82 6.35 5.29
CA PHE A 107 2.00 6.82 4.55
C PHE A 107 1.75 8.06 3.68
N ILE A 108 0.51 8.52 3.53
CA ILE A 108 0.19 9.74 2.74
C ILE A 108 0.39 11.04 3.56
N ARG A 109 0.66 10.97 4.87
CA ARG A 109 1.10 12.15 5.65
C ARG A 109 2.61 12.18 5.83
N PRO A 110 3.31 13.01 5.03
CA PRO A 110 4.15 14.03 5.67
C PRO A 110 4.19 15.42 4.96
N TYR A 111 3.20 15.80 4.13
CA TYR A 111 3.24 17.12 3.45
C TYR A 111 2.00 18.04 3.65
N ALA A 112 1.08 17.69 4.55
CA ALA A 112 -0.16 18.47 4.78
C ALA A 112 -0.33 19.00 6.21
N ARG A 113 0.76 19.45 6.85
CA ARG A 113 0.70 20.31 8.05
C ARG A 113 1.77 21.38 8.00
#